data_AF-A0A2N9MRQ1-F1
#
_entry.id   AF-A0A2N9MRQ1-F1
#
_cell.length_a   1.000
_cell.length_b   1.000
_cell.length_c   1.000
_cell.angle_alpha   90.00
_cell.angle_beta   90.00
_cell.angle_gamma   90.00
#
_symmetry.space_group_name_H-M   'P 1'
#
loop_
_entity.id
_entity.type
_entity.pdbx_description
1 polymer ?
#
loop_
_entity_poly.entity_id
_entity_poly.type
_entity_poly.pdbx_seq_one_letter_code
_entity_poly.pdbx_strand_id
1 'polypeptide(L)'
;MAEVSRNLLVGPAKKVNPRVKMVIKYPNWYEHFQYLGYNLESEPRIFDGVYTGAETRDPVRGNQHLQQYLGYGLFRYLENIKPSGNGGGWVDTGGWRDKERYGEQLWLALFRKRRR
;
A
#
# COMPACT_ATOMS: atom_id res chain seq x y z
N MET A 1 -3.91 -12.74 -10.47
CA MET A 1 -2.52 -12.46 -10.07
C MET A 1 -1.99 -13.28 -8.90
N ALA A 2 -2.82 -13.91 -8.05
CA ALA A 2 -2.33 -14.74 -6.94
C ALA A 2 -1.32 -15.83 -7.34
N GLU A 3 -1.56 -16.53 -8.46
CA GLU A 3 -0.65 -17.54 -8.99
C GLU A 3 0.71 -16.94 -9.38
N VAL A 4 0.72 -15.82 -10.11
CA VAL A 4 1.93 -15.08 -10.47
C VAL A 4 2.69 -14.63 -9.21
N SER A 5 1.99 -14.03 -8.26
CA SER A 5 2.56 -13.57 -6.99
C SER A 5 3.21 -14.72 -6.19
N ARG A 6 2.61 -15.92 -6.21
CA ARG A 6 3.15 -17.09 -5.51
C ARG A 6 4.30 -17.75 -6.28
N ASN A 7 4.10 -18.03 -7.55
CA ASN A 7 4.95 -18.95 -8.32
C ASN A 7 6.08 -18.23 -9.06
N LEU A 8 5.91 -16.94 -9.36
CA LEU A 8 6.91 -16.16 -10.10
C LEU A 8 7.64 -15.13 -9.23
N LEU A 9 7.07 -14.73 -8.09
CA LEU A 9 7.68 -13.74 -7.19
C LEU A 9 8.13 -14.37 -5.85
N VAL A 10 7.19 -14.66 -4.96
CA VAL A 10 7.51 -15.01 -3.57
C VAL A 10 8.15 -16.40 -3.46
N GLY A 11 7.58 -17.40 -4.13
CA GLY A 11 8.07 -18.78 -4.09
C GLY A 11 9.53 -18.91 -4.56
N PRO A 12 9.89 -18.40 -5.76
CA PRO A 12 11.27 -18.41 -6.25
C PRO A 12 12.23 -17.69 -5.30
N ALA A 13 11.87 -16.51 -4.79
CA ALA A 13 12.72 -15.76 -3.87
C ALA A 13 12.99 -16.53 -2.58
N LYS A 14 11.96 -17.17 -2.01
CA LYS A 14 12.06 -17.99 -0.80
C LYS A 14 12.85 -19.28 -1.02
N LYS A 15 12.79 -19.87 -2.22
CA LYS A 15 13.58 -21.05 -2.59
C LYS A 15 15.09 -20.74 -2.57
N VAL A 16 15.48 -19.54 -3.02
CA VAL A 16 16.88 -19.10 -2.98
C VAL A 16 17.30 -18.68 -1.57
N ASN A 17 16.45 -17.91 -0.88
CA ASN A 17 16.71 -17.47 0.48
C ASN A 17 15.44 -17.57 1.33
N PRO A 18 15.29 -18.61 2.16
CA PRO A 18 14.12 -18.77 3.02
C PRO A 18 13.89 -17.60 3.99
N ARG A 19 14.94 -16.80 4.29
CA ARG A 19 14.89 -15.65 5.19
C ARG A 19 14.51 -14.33 4.50
N VAL A 20 14.46 -14.27 3.16
CA VAL A 20 14.06 -13.04 2.45
C VAL A 20 12.67 -12.60 2.89
N LYS A 21 12.42 -11.30 2.97
CA LYS A 21 11.09 -10.74 3.24
C LYS A 21 10.62 -9.95 2.04
N MET A 22 9.47 -10.33 1.50
CA MET A 22 8.86 -9.65 0.36
C MET A 22 7.61 -8.90 0.81
N VAL A 23 7.55 -7.61 0.48
CA VAL A 23 6.47 -6.71 0.85
C VAL A 23 5.81 -6.20 -0.43
N ILE A 24 4.49 -6.31 -0.53
CA ILE A 24 3.73 -5.72 -1.62
C ILE A 24 3.26 -4.32 -1.24
N LYS A 25 3.50 -3.34 -2.12
CA LYS A 25 2.94 -2.00 -2.00
C LYS A 25 1.60 -1.94 -2.72
N TYR A 26 0.54 -1.58 -2.00
CA TYR A 26 -0.75 -1.23 -2.58
C TYR A 26 -0.78 0.29 -2.79
N PRO A 27 -0.79 0.79 -4.04
CA PRO A 27 -0.83 2.21 -4.31
C PRO A 27 -2.15 2.82 -3.82
N ASN A 28 -2.21 4.14 -3.69
CA ASN A 28 -3.42 4.86 -3.29
C ASN A 28 -4.59 4.72 -4.31
N TRP A 29 -4.43 4.06 -5.46
CA TRP A 29 -5.47 3.86 -6.49
C TRP A 29 -6.42 2.68 -6.20
N TYR A 30 -6.94 2.60 -4.98
CA TYR A 30 -7.75 1.47 -4.49
C TYR A 30 -8.86 1.02 -5.47
N GLU A 31 -9.57 1.97 -6.07
CA GLU A 31 -10.69 1.69 -6.99
C GLU A 31 -10.26 0.94 -8.26
N HIS A 32 -8.99 1.00 -8.64
CA HIS A 32 -8.46 0.38 -9.86
C HIS A 32 -7.71 -0.93 -9.62
N PHE A 33 -7.66 -1.43 -8.38
CA PHE A 33 -6.87 -2.61 -8.04
C PHE A 33 -7.20 -3.84 -8.88
N GLN A 34 -8.48 -4.11 -9.10
CA GLN A 34 -8.93 -5.26 -9.90
C GLN A 34 -8.47 -5.17 -11.36
N TYR A 35 -8.44 -3.97 -11.93
CA TYR A 35 -7.99 -3.73 -13.30
C TYR A 35 -6.47 -3.82 -13.43
N LEU A 36 -5.73 -3.42 -12.39
CA LEU A 36 -4.28 -3.37 -12.36
C LEU A 36 -3.64 -4.67 -11.82
N GLY A 37 -4.45 -5.68 -11.51
CA GLY A 37 -3.98 -6.99 -11.07
C GLY A 37 -3.72 -7.12 -9.56
N TYR A 38 -4.04 -6.12 -8.75
CA TYR A 38 -3.95 -6.25 -7.29
C TYR A 38 -5.09 -7.11 -6.74
N ASN A 39 -4.76 -8.15 -5.98
CA ASN A 39 -5.71 -9.07 -5.36
C ASN A 39 -5.65 -8.97 -3.83
N LEU A 40 -6.57 -8.18 -3.27
CA LEU A 40 -6.70 -7.92 -1.84
C LEU A 40 -7.09 -9.15 -0.99
N GLU A 41 -7.63 -10.19 -1.61
CA GLU A 41 -7.98 -11.42 -0.91
C GLU A 41 -6.75 -12.31 -0.72
N SER A 42 -5.99 -12.54 -1.79
CA SER A 42 -4.94 -13.56 -1.80
C SER A 42 -3.55 -12.98 -1.52
N GLU A 43 -3.20 -11.85 -2.13
CA GLU A 43 -1.82 -11.34 -2.09
C GLU A 43 -1.36 -10.91 -0.70
N PRO A 44 -2.17 -10.29 0.17
CA PRO A 44 -1.74 -9.98 1.54
C PRO A 44 -1.35 -11.23 2.35
N ARG A 45 -1.85 -12.40 1.97
CA ARG A 45 -1.51 -13.70 2.58
C ARG A 45 -0.28 -14.34 1.95
N ILE A 46 0.01 -14.02 0.69
CA ILE A 46 1.18 -14.53 -0.05
C ILE A 46 2.45 -13.78 0.35
N PHE A 47 2.38 -12.44 0.44
CA PHE A 47 3.52 -11.60 0.80
C PHE A 47 3.76 -11.57 2.32
N ASP A 48 5.02 -11.40 2.74
CA ASP A 48 5.39 -11.31 4.15
C ASP A 48 4.80 -10.06 4.82
N GLY A 49 4.67 -8.97 4.07
CA GLY A 49 4.16 -7.68 4.52
C GLY A 49 3.38 -6.95 3.44
N VAL A 50 2.67 -5.90 3.86
CA VAL A 50 2.08 -4.90 2.96
C VAL A 50 2.61 -3.51 3.32
N TYR A 51 2.69 -2.63 2.31
CA TYR A 51 2.82 -1.19 2.48
C TYR A 51 1.65 -0.48 1.82
N THR A 52 1.22 0.61 2.46
CA THR A 52 0.09 1.43 2.01
C THR A 52 0.58 2.61 1.19
N GLY A 53 -0.05 2.90 0.06
CA GLY A 53 0.09 4.21 -0.58
C GLY A 53 -0.55 5.29 0.29
N ALA A 54 0.27 6.13 0.91
CA ALA A 54 -0.18 7.25 1.74
C ALA A 54 -0.27 8.55 0.95
N GLU A 55 -0.05 8.50 -0.37
CA GLU A 55 0.19 9.68 -1.16
C GLU A 55 -1.09 10.48 -1.33
N THR A 56 -1.04 11.76 -0.97
CA THR A 56 -2.16 12.70 -1.12
C THR A 56 -1.95 13.48 -2.41
N ARG A 57 -2.99 13.54 -3.25
CA ARG A 57 -2.95 14.24 -4.55
C ARG A 57 -4.05 15.30 -4.62
N ASP A 58 -3.94 16.20 -5.58
CA ASP A 58 -5.01 17.14 -5.89
C ASP A 58 -6.24 16.38 -6.44
N PRO A 59 -7.41 16.46 -5.78
CA PRO A 59 -8.61 15.73 -6.20
C PRO A 59 -9.27 16.32 -7.45
N VAL A 60 -8.95 17.55 -7.83
CA VAL A 60 -9.59 18.30 -8.93
C VAL A 60 -8.70 18.37 -10.17
N ARG A 61 -7.41 18.67 -9.98
CA ARG A 61 -6.44 18.91 -11.07
C ARG A 61 -5.46 17.75 -11.26
N GLY A 62 -5.49 16.75 -10.38
CA GLY A 62 -4.63 15.57 -10.47
C GLY A 62 -5.16 14.56 -11.50
N ASN A 63 -4.25 13.96 -12.26
CA ASN A 63 -4.55 12.89 -13.22
C ASN A 63 -5.02 11.57 -12.58
N GLN A 64 -4.89 11.43 -11.26
CA GLN A 64 -5.29 10.23 -10.52
C GLN A 64 -6.70 10.34 -9.93
N HIS A 65 -7.34 11.53 -9.96
CA HIS A 65 -8.70 11.78 -9.45
C HIS A 65 -8.99 11.17 -8.07
N LEU A 66 -8.01 11.26 -7.14
CA LEU A 66 -8.10 10.59 -5.85
C LEU A 66 -8.94 11.37 -4.86
N GLN A 67 -9.76 10.63 -4.09
CA GLN A 67 -10.57 11.19 -3.03
C GLN A 67 -9.71 11.70 -1.88
N GLN A 68 -10.13 12.80 -1.27
CA GLN A 68 -9.54 13.27 -0.02
C GLN A 68 -9.69 12.20 1.06
N TYR A 69 -8.70 12.07 1.94
CA TYR A 69 -8.64 11.05 3.00
C TYR A 69 -8.55 9.58 2.52
N LEU A 70 -8.34 9.32 1.22
CA LEU A 70 -8.17 7.96 0.72
C LEU A 70 -7.00 7.23 1.39
N GLY A 71 -5.88 7.92 1.63
CA GLY A 71 -4.75 7.36 2.38
C GLY A 71 -5.14 6.87 3.77
N TYR A 72 -5.95 7.65 4.50
CA TYR A 72 -6.50 7.26 5.80
C TYR A 72 -7.33 5.98 5.70
N GLY A 73 -8.27 5.92 4.74
CA GLY A 73 -9.15 4.77 4.52
C GLY A 73 -8.39 3.50 4.14
N LEU A 74 -7.49 3.61 3.16
CA LEU A 74 -6.70 2.49 2.66
C LEU A 74 -5.83 1.88 3.75
N PHE A 75 -5.22 2.70 4.62
CA PHE A 75 -4.46 2.19 5.75
C PHE A 75 -5.27 1.29 6.68
N ARG A 76 -6.52 1.68 7.00
CA ARG A 76 -7.39 0.86 7.88
C ARG A 76 -7.78 -0.42 7.21
N TYR A 77 -8.09 -0.32 5.92
CA TYR A 77 -8.43 -1.48 5.13
C TYR A 77 -7.28 -2.49 5.12
N LEU A 78 -6.06 -2.05 4.79
CA LEU A 78 -4.88 -2.92 4.72
C LEU A 78 -4.47 -3.48 6.10
N GLU A 79 -4.63 -2.71 7.17
CA GLU A 79 -4.45 -3.20 8.55
C GLU A 79 -5.46 -4.28 8.93
N ASN A 80 -6.70 -4.22 8.43
CA ASN A 80 -7.70 -5.24 8.71
C ASN A 80 -7.47 -6.52 7.89
N ILE A 81 -7.04 -6.42 6.63
CA ILE A 81 -6.77 -7.61 5.81
C ILE A 81 -5.46 -8.32 6.18
N LYS A 82 -4.48 -7.59 6.72
CA LYS A 82 -3.22 -8.16 7.22
C LYS A 82 -2.83 -7.54 8.58
N PRO A 83 -3.50 -7.96 9.67
CA PRO A 83 -3.23 -7.43 11.00
C PRO A 83 -1.76 -7.54 11.40
N SER A 84 -1.16 -6.43 11.83
CA SER A 84 0.27 -6.34 12.22
C SER A 84 1.28 -6.58 11.09
N GLY A 85 0.82 -6.86 9.86
CA GLY A 85 1.67 -7.07 8.69
C GLY A 85 1.75 -5.86 7.76
N ASN A 86 1.06 -4.77 8.09
CA ASN A 86 1.25 -3.49 7.41
C ASN A 86 2.44 -2.75 8.03
N GLY A 87 3.51 -2.63 7.27
CA GLY A 87 4.77 -2.12 7.78
C GLY A 87 4.92 -0.60 7.69
N GLY A 88 4.00 0.10 7.02
CA GLY A 88 4.08 1.56 6.87
C GLY A 88 3.44 2.10 5.60
N GLY A 89 3.68 3.39 5.37
CA GLY A 89 3.18 4.14 4.22
C GLY A 89 4.29 4.52 3.24
N TRP A 90 3.97 4.43 1.96
CA TRP A 90 4.74 5.07 0.90
C TRP A 90 4.32 6.53 0.79
N VAL A 91 5.31 7.42 0.77
CA VAL A 91 5.14 8.87 0.63
C VAL A 91 6.01 9.37 -0.52
N ASP A 92 5.55 10.38 -1.24
CA ASP A 92 6.35 11.04 -2.28
C ASP A 92 5.94 12.49 -2.49
N THR A 93 6.80 13.24 -3.18
CA THR A 93 6.61 14.67 -3.50
C THR A 93 5.84 14.92 -4.79
N GLY A 94 5.43 13.88 -5.51
CA GLY A 94 4.65 14.03 -6.74
C GLY A 94 3.27 14.60 -6.45
N GLY A 95 2.69 15.35 -7.39
CA GLY A 95 1.34 15.90 -7.24
C GLY A 95 1.11 16.73 -5.96
N TRP A 96 2.21 17.09 -5.29
CA TRP A 96 2.24 17.91 -4.09
C TRP A 96 1.71 19.30 -4.45
N ARG A 97 0.85 19.85 -3.59
CA ARG A 97 0.40 21.24 -3.67
C ARG A 97 1.17 22.15 -2.71
N ASP A 98 1.39 21.70 -1.48
CA ASP A 98 2.04 22.44 -0.39
C ASP A 98 2.71 21.49 0.64
N LYS A 99 3.51 22.07 1.55
CA LYS A 99 4.31 21.33 2.55
C LYS A 99 3.43 20.58 3.53
N GLU A 100 2.25 21.13 3.81
CA GLU A 100 1.27 20.60 4.73
C GLU A 100 0.69 19.28 4.20
N ARG A 101 0.40 19.20 2.89
CA ARG A 101 -0.06 17.94 2.26
C ARG A 101 0.99 16.85 2.27
N TYR A 102 2.26 17.18 2.14
CA TYR A 102 3.31 16.18 2.31
C TYR A 102 3.49 15.77 3.78
N GLY A 103 3.40 16.73 4.70
CA GLY A 103 3.30 16.47 6.12
C GLY A 103 2.16 15.48 6.43
N GLU A 104 0.99 15.67 5.84
CA GLU A 104 -0.17 14.78 5.99
C GLU A 104 0.16 13.33 5.61
N GLN A 105 0.87 13.10 4.48
CA GLN A 105 1.28 11.76 4.07
C GLN A 105 2.16 11.09 5.14
N LEU A 106 3.11 11.84 5.72
CA LEU A 106 3.98 11.36 6.79
C LEU A 106 3.18 11.08 8.06
N TRP A 107 2.26 11.98 8.45
CA TRP A 107 1.39 11.80 9.60
C TRP A 107 0.53 10.53 9.48
N LEU A 108 -0.05 10.30 8.29
CA LEU A 108 -0.80 9.08 7.99
C LEU A 108 0.09 7.84 7.97
N ALA A 109 1.35 7.92 7.56
CA ALA A 109 2.25 6.78 7.60
C ALA A 109 2.71 6.42 9.02
N LEU A 110 2.99 7.44 9.86
CA LEU A 110 3.58 7.29 11.19
C LEU A 110 2.55 6.90 12.27
N PHE A 111 1.43 7.63 12.36
CA PHE A 111 0.53 7.56 13.52
C PHE A 111 -0.66 6.63 13.33
N ARG A 112 -0.75 5.99 12.16
CA ARG A 112 -1.90 5.19 11.77
C ARG A 112 -1.78 3.72 12.13
N LYS A 113 -0.53 3.26 12.30
CA LYS A 113 -0.24 1.91 12.77
C LYS A 113 -0.86 1.75 14.15
N ARG A 114 -1.72 0.74 14.30
CA ARG A 114 -2.28 0.39 15.59
C ARG A 114 -1.11 -0.13 16.44
N ARG A 115 -0.61 0.67 17.38
CA ARG A 115 0.30 0.18 18.42
C ARG A 115 -0.49 -0.86 19.22
N ARG A 116 -0.07 -2.13 19.13
CA ARG A 116 -0.42 -3.13 20.13
C ARG A 116 0.59 -3.04 21.25
#